data_AF-A0A8S3JV18-F1
#
_entry.id   AF-A0A8S3JV18-F1
#
_cell.length_a   1.000
_cell.length_b   1.000
_cell.length_c   1.000
_cell.angle_alpha   90.00
_cell.angle_beta   90.00
_cell.angle_gamma   90.00
#
_symmetry.space_group_name_H-M   'P 1'
#
loop_
_entity.id
_entity.type
_entity.pdbx_description
1 polymer ?
#
loop_
_entity_poly.entity_id
_entity_poly.type
_entity_poly.pdbx_seq_one_letter_code
_entity_poly.pdbx_strand_id
1 'polypeptide(L)'
;NDANTLISGLTGEKIRWNEQNKAFELSIEKLIGNTILVTTFLSYCAPLKQDFRQRTLNEWQKQIQQRTIHFSDNFNIIEQLNDEATIGEWNLQGLPNDDLSIQNGIIATSNYRYPLLIDR
;
A
#
# COMPACT_ATOMS: atom_id res chain seq x y z
N ASN A 1 33.64 27.98 14.24
CA ASN A 1 32.71 27.64 13.14
C ASN A 1 31.95 26.34 13.38
N ASP A 2 32.55 25.31 14.00
CA ASP A 2 31.92 23.99 14.13
C ASP A 2 30.68 23.92 15.03
N ALA A 3 30.64 24.71 16.11
CA ALA A 3 29.48 24.77 17.01
C ALA A 3 28.22 25.34 16.33
N ASN A 4 28.38 26.35 15.46
CA ASN A 4 27.24 26.95 14.75
C ASN A 4 26.67 26.01 13.68
N THR A 5 27.52 25.20 13.04
CA THR A 5 27.11 24.17 12.06
C THR A 5 26.36 23.02 12.74
N LEU A 6 26.78 22.61 13.94
CA LEU A 6 26.07 21.59 14.72
C LEU A 6 24.69 22.11 15.20
N ILE A 7 24.63 23.35 15.67
CA ILE A 7 23.37 23.96 16.12
C ILE A 7 22.40 24.15 14.96
N SER A 8 22.89 24.56 13.78
CA SER A 8 22.04 24.69 12.58
C SER A 8 21.57 23.32 12.07
N GLY A 9 22.43 22.31 12.06
CA GLY A 9 22.08 20.93 11.71
C GLY A 9 21.04 20.33 12.65
N LEU A 10 21.19 20.53 13.97
CA LEU A 10 20.23 20.08 14.97
C LEU A 10 18.87 20.78 14.83
N THR A 11 18.88 22.07 14.46
CA THR A 11 17.65 22.84 14.21
C THR A 11 16.94 22.32 12.97
N GLY A 12 17.66 22.03 11.88
CA GLY A 12 17.10 21.43 10.67
C GLY A 12 16.52 20.04 10.93
N GLU A 13 17.24 19.22 11.68
CA GLU A 13 16.79 17.88 12.06
C GLU A 13 15.52 17.94 12.92
N LYS A 14 15.44 18.86 13.88
CA LYS A 14 14.22 19.09 14.68
C LYS A 14 13.01 19.45 13.81
N ILE A 15 13.20 20.28 12.78
CA ILE A 15 12.12 20.64 11.85
C ILE A 15 11.67 19.39 11.07
N ARG A 16 12.62 18.65 10.49
CA ARG A 16 12.35 17.40 9.76
C ARG A 16 11.59 16.38 10.59
N TRP A 17 11.99 16.17 11.84
CA TRP A 17 11.31 15.26 12.77
C TRP A 17 9.89 15.72 13.09
N ASN A 18 9.66 17.02 13.27
CA ASN A 18 8.32 17.55 13.49
C ASN A 18 7.41 17.37 12.27
N GLU A 19 7.95 17.56 11.06
CA GLU A 19 7.21 17.29 9.82
C GLU A 19 6.88 15.81 9.67
N GLN A 20 7.83 14.92 9.97
CA GLN A 20 7.63 13.47 9.96
C GLN A 20 6.60 13.01 10.99
N ASN A 21 6.63 13.56 12.21
CA ASN A 21 5.62 13.25 13.23
C ASN A 21 4.21 13.62 12.76
N LYS A 22 4.04 14.81 12.17
CA LYS A 22 2.73 15.22 11.62
C LYS A 22 2.28 14.30 10.48
N ALA A 23 3.18 13.94 9.58
CA ALA A 23 2.87 12.99 8.50
C ALA A 23 2.51 11.60 9.04
N PHE A 24 3.15 11.17 10.13
CA PHE A 24 2.89 9.90 10.79
C PHE A 24 1.52 9.89 11.49
N GLU A 25 1.16 10.97 12.18
CA GLU A 25 -0.19 11.14 12.76
C GLU A 25 -1.28 11.02 11.69
N LEU A 26 -1.12 11.70 10.55
CA LEU A 26 -2.04 11.58 9.41
C LEU A 26 -2.08 10.16 8.84
N SER A 27 -0.96 9.44 8.86
CA SER A 27 -0.89 8.05 8.41
C SER A 27 -1.66 7.12 9.36
N ILE A 28 -1.63 7.35 10.67
CA ILE A 28 -2.41 6.60 11.66
C ILE A 28 -3.91 6.79 11.41
N GLU A 29 -4.37 8.01 11.13
CA GLU A 29 -5.78 8.28 10.85
C GLU A 29 -6.29 7.52 9.61
N LYS A 30 -5.43 7.37 8.60
CA LYS A 30 -5.74 6.68 7.33
C LYS A 30 -5.57 5.16 7.40
N LEU A 31 -4.85 4.66 8.42
CA LEU A 31 -4.47 3.25 8.54
C LEU A 31 -5.67 2.31 8.55
N ILE A 32 -6.74 2.69 9.25
CA ILE A 32 -7.95 1.87 9.37
C ILE A 32 -8.60 1.67 7.99
N GLY A 33 -8.82 2.76 7.25
CA GLY A 33 -9.40 2.68 5.91
C GLY A 33 -8.53 1.90 4.94
N ASN A 34 -7.21 2.14 4.95
CA ASN A 34 -6.26 1.40 4.11
C ASN A 34 -6.28 -0.10 4.41
N THR A 35 -6.33 -0.47 5.69
CA THR A 35 -6.37 -1.88 6.12
C THR A 35 -7.67 -2.57 5.66
N ILE A 36 -8.82 -1.89 5.71
CA ILE A 36 -10.08 -2.43 5.18
C ILE A 36 -9.97 -2.71 3.67
N LEU A 37 -9.38 -1.78 2.91
CA LEU A 37 -9.21 -1.95 1.46
C LEU A 37 -8.23 -3.08 1.12
N VAL A 38 -7.10 -3.16 1.81
CA VAL A 38 -6.11 -4.24 1.67
C VAL A 38 -6.71 -5.60 2.00
N THR A 39 -7.40 -5.72 3.13
CA THR A 39 -8.01 -6.99 3.56
C THR A 39 -9.14 -7.41 2.62
N THR A 40 -9.93 -6.47 2.11
CA THR A 40 -10.93 -6.71 1.07
C THR A 40 -10.29 -7.33 -0.17
N PHE A 41 -9.19 -6.74 -0.64
CA PHE A 41 -8.47 -7.24 -1.80
C PHE A 41 -7.95 -8.66 -1.59
N LEU A 42 -7.20 -8.89 -0.51
CA LEU A 42 -6.61 -10.20 -0.23
C LEU A 42 -7.66 -11.30 -0.01
N SER A 43 -8.81 -10.95 0.58
CA SER A 43 -9.86 -11.92 0.93
C SER A 43 -10.79 -12.25 -0.24
N TYR A 44 -11.07 -11.29 -1.14
CA TYR A 44 -12.14 -11.44 -2.13
C TYR A 44 -11.71 -11.26 -3.59
N CYS A 45 -10.57 -10.62 -3.86
CA CYS A 45 -10.16 -10.29 -5.23
C CYS A 45 -9.38 -11.40 -5.94
N ALA A 46 -8.88 -12.41 -5.22
CA ALA A 46 -8.10 -13.51 -5.76
C ALA A 46 -8.72 -14.18 -7.01
N PRO A 47 -10.00 -14.61 -7.02
CA PRO A 47 -10.62 -15.26 -8.18
C PRO A 47 -11.11 -14.27 -9.24
N LEU A 48 -11.00 -12.96 -9.03
CA LEU A 48 -11.59 -11.94 -9.89
C LEU A 48 -10.61 -11.47 -10.97
N LYS A 49 -11.14 -11.08 -12.13
CA LYS A 49 -10.40 -10.35 -13.17
C LYS A 49 -10.19 -8.89 -12.77
N GLN A 50 -9.19 -8.22 -13.36
CA GLN A 50 -8.79 -6.85 -13.04
C GLN A 50 -9.98 -5.87 -12.93
N ASP A 51 -10.88 -5.84 -13.91
CA ASP A 51 -12.06 -4.95 -13.88
C ASP A 51 -12.96 -5.16 -12.66
N PHE A 52 -13.15 -6.41 -12.25
CA PHE A 52 -13.96 -6.74 -11.07
C PHE A 52 -13.23 -6.44 -9.76
N ARG A 53 -11.90 -6.58 -9.73
CA ARG A 53 -11.07 -6.13 -8.59
C ARG A 53 -11.22 -4.63 -8.39
N GLN A 54 -11.09 -3.85 -9.47
CA GLN A 54 -11.23 -2.39 -9.41
C GLN A 54 -12.63 -1.97 -8.99
N ARG A 55 -13.68 -2.58 -9.55
CA ARG A 55 -15.07 -2.31 -9.12
C ARG A 55 -15.27 -2.60 -7.65
N THR A 56 -14.76 -3.73 -7.16
CA THR A 56 -14.87 -4.11 -5.74
C THR A 56 -14.21 -3.05 -4.86
N LEU A 57 -12.96 -2.67 -5.15
CA LEU A 57 -12.26 -1.63 -4.39
C LEU A 57 -12.99 -0.29 -4.40
N ASN A 58 -13.50 0.14 -5.56
CA ASN A 58 -14.24 1.39 -5.69
C ASN A 58 -15.53 1.39 -4.85
N GLU A 59 -16.27 0.28 -4.82
CA GLU A 59 -17.46 0.17 -3.98
C GLU A 59 -17.11 0.20 -2.49
N TRP A 60 -16.03 -0.47 -2.08
CA TRP A 60 -15.56 -0.42 -0.71
C TRP A 60 -15.07 0.98 -0.29
N GLN A 61 -14.37 1.70 -1.17
CA GLN A 61 -14.01 3.10 -0.94
C GLN A 61 -15.24 3.96 -0.67
N LYS A 62 -16.32 3.82 -1.48
CA LYS A 62 -17.59 4.52 -1.22
C LYS A 62 -18.18 4.17 0.14
N GLN A 63 -18.19 2.89 0.52
CA GLN A 63 -18.71 2.45 1.82
C GLN A 63 -17.90 3.00 3.00
N ILE A 64 -16.58 3.07 2.87
CA ILE A 64 -15.66 3.65 3.86
C ILE A 64 -15.92 5.15 4.00
N GLN A 65 -16.06 5.88 2.89
CA GLN A 65 -16.38 7.31 2.86
C GLN A 65 -17.72 7.63 3.52
N GLN A 66 -18.76 6.84 3.23
CA GLN A 66 -20.09 7.00 3.84
C GLN A 66 -20.07 6.85 5.37
N ARG A 67 -19.06 6.16 5.90
CA ARG A 67 -18.86 5.94 7.34
C ARG A 67 -17.86 6.92 7.95
N THR A 68 -17.46 7.95 7.20
CA THR A 68 -16.48 8.97 7.65
C THR A 68 -15.14 8.37 8.08
N ILE A 69 -14.74 7.25 7.48
CA ILE A 69 -13.44 6.63 7.73
C ILE A 69 -12.44 7.19 6.70
N HIS A 70 -11.31 7.70 7.17
CA HIS A 70 -10.25 8.21 6.30
C HIS A 70 -9.40 7.07 5.72
N PHE A 71 -8.95 7.25 4.48
CA PHE A 71 -7.99 6.39 3.79
C PHE A 71 -7.10 7.26 2.89
N SER A 72 -6.07 6.67 2.29
CA SER A 72 -5.17 7.39 1.37
C SER A 72 -5.89 7.87 0.11
N ASP A 73 -5.74 9.14 -0.24
CA ASP A 73 -6.38 9.77 -1.41
C ASP A 73 -5.95 9.09 -2.73
N ASN A 74 -4.67 8.70 -2.81
CA ASN A 74 -4.10 7.92 -3.92
C ASN A 74 -3.85 6.48 -3.47
N PHE A 75 -4.89 5.78 -3.01
CA PHE A 75 -4.75 4.39 -2.58
C PHE A 75 -4.36 3.49 -3.76
N ASN A 76 -3.16 2.92 -3.70
CA ASN A 76 -2.65 1.94 -4.65
C ASN A 76 -2.36 0.62 -3.94
N ILE A 77 -3.06 -0.45 -4.31
CA ILE A 77 -2.93 -1.75 -3.65
C ILE A 77 -1.51 -2.34 -3.74
N ILE A 78 -0.80 -2.06 -4.84
CA ILE A 78 0.56 -2.58 -5.08
C ILE A 78 1.52 -1.91 -4.10
N GLU A 79 1.47 -0.58 -3.99
CA GLU A 79 2.32 0.20 -3.09
C GLU A 79 1.99 -0.05 -1.60
N GLN A 80 0.75 -0.44 -1.28
CA GLN A 80 0.37 -0.76 0.10
C GLN A 80 0.88 -2.12 0.59
N LEU A 81 1.20 -3.04 -0.33
CA LEU A 81 1.52 -4.43 -0.01
C LEU A 81 2.93 -4.85 -0.38
N ASN A 82 3.61 -4.12 -1.26
CA ASN A 82 4.99 -4.40 -1.65
C ASN A 82 5.81 -3.12 -1.78
N ASP A 83 7.12 -3.28 -1.63
CA ASP A 83 8.11 -2.30 -2.06
C ASP A 83 8.59 -2.57 -3.50
N GLU A 84 9.19 -1.55 -4.11
CA GLU A 84 9.74 -1.63 -5.47
C GLU A 84 10.86 -2.68 -5.58
N ALA A 85 11.57 -2.96 -4.49
CA ALA A 85 12.65 -3.95 -4.48
C ALA A 85 12.11 -5.37 -4.67
N THR A 86 11.01 -5.70 -3.98
CA THR A 86 10.33 -7.01 -4.08
C THR A 86 9.75 -7.20 -5.48
N ILE A 87 9.11 -6.18 -6.03
CA ILE A 87 8.59 -6.21 -7.41
C ILE A 87 9.74 -6.37 -8.42
N GLY A 88 10.85 -5.65 -8.20
CA GLY A 88 12.05 -5.78 -9.01
C GLY A 88 12.61 -7.20 -9.02
N GLU A 89 12.65 -7.86 -7.87
CA GLU A 89 13.07 -9.26 -7.77
C GLU A 89 12.12 -10.20 -8.52
N TRP A 90 10.80 -10.02 -8.38
CA TRP A 90 9.84 -10.83 -9.13
C TRP A 90 9.99 -10.65 -10.65
N ASN A 91 10.24 -9.43 -11.10
CA ASN A 91 10.49 -9.13 -12.51
C ASN A 91 11.77 -9.82 -13.02
N LEU A 92 12.84 -9.86 -12.22
CA LEU A 92 14.06 -10.62 -12.53
C LEU A 92 13.79 -12.13 -12.61
N GLN A 93 12.85 -12.63 -11.81
CA GLN A 93 12.39 -14.02 -11.81
C GLN A 93 11.36 -14.34 -12.91
N GLY A 94 11.03 -13.36 -13.77
CA GLY A 94 10.18 -13.55 -14.94
C GLY A 94 8.70 -13.23 -14.74
N LEU A 95 8.31 -12.64 -13.60
CA LEU A 95 6.96 -12.08 -13.45
C LEU A 95 6.79 -10.89 -14.42
N PRO A 96 5.69 -10.83 -15.20
CA PRO A 96 5.43 -9.65 -16.03
C PRO A 96 5.20 -8.39 -15.18
N ASN A 97 5.68 -7.25 -15.67
CA ASN A 97 5.61 -5.96 -14.97
C ASN A 97 4.29 -5.20 -15.23
N ASP A 98 3.17 -5.92 -15.30
CA ASP A 98 1.83 -5.34 -15.40
C ASP A 98 1.07 -5.47 -14.08
N ASP A 99 0.12 -4.56 -13.84
CA ASP A 99 -0.62 -4.49 -12.57
C ASP A 99 -1.31 -5.80 -12.20
N LEU A 100 -1.86 -6.54 -13.18
CA LEU A 100 -2.57 -7.78 -12.90
C LEU A 100 -1.59 -8.87 -12.45
N SER A 101 -0.46 -9.01 -13.13
CA SER A 101 0.61 -9.95 -12.78
C SER A 101 1.19 -9.66 -11.39
N ILE A 102 1.49 -8.39 -11.09
CA ILE A 102 1.97 -7.97 -9.77
C ILE A 102 0.93 -8.24 -8.68
N GLN A 103 -0.34 -7.91 -8.94
CA GLN A 103 -1.45 -8.22 -8.03
C GLN A 103 -1.61 -9.73 -7.79
N ASN A 104 -1.40 -10.57 -8.81
CA ASN A 104 -1.42 -12.02 -8.63
C ASN A 104 -0.24 -12.49 -7.78
N GLY A 105 0.95 -11.92 -7.97
CA GLY A 105 2.13 -12.15 -7.12
C GLY A 105 1.86 -11.81 -5.65
N ILE A 106 1.22 -10.67 -5.39
CA ILE A 106 0.76 -10.27 -4.06
C ILE A 106 -0.17 -11.33 -3.45
N ILE A 107 -1.22 -11.73 -4.18
CA ILE A 107 -2.21 -12.69 -3.69
C ILE A 107 -1.56 -14.06 -3.40
N ALA A 108 -0.59 -14.48 -4.22
CA ALA A 108 0.11 -15.74 -4.06
C ALA A 108 1.04 -15.76 -2.84
N THR A 109 1.59 -14.61 -2.45
CA THR A 109 2.61 -14.50 -1.39
C THR A 109 2.06 -13.98 -0.06
N SER A 110 0.93 -13.27 -0.06
CA SER A 110 0.38 -12.59 1.13
C SER A 110 -0.66 -13.40 1.90
N ASN A 111 -1.00 -14.61 1.43
CA ASN A 111 -2.08 -15.40 2.02
C ASN A 111 -1.58 -16.44 3.03
N TYR A 112 -2.29 -16.55 4.16
CA TYR A 112 -2.05 -17.60 5.16
C TYR A 112 -2.37 -19.01 4.67
N ARG A 113 -3.18 -19.14 3.61
CA ARG A 113 -3.56 -20.42 2.99
C ARG A 113 -2.82 -20.58 1.68
N TYR A 114 -2.52 -21.82 1.30
CA TYR A 114 -1.95 -22.14 0.00
C TYR A 114 -2.86 -21.62 -1.13
N PRO A 115 -2.33 -20.83 -2.08
CA PRO A 115 -3.12 -20.30 -3.18
C PRO A 115 -3.44 -21.40 -4.19
N LEU A 116 -4.67 -21.38 -4.71
CA LEU A 116 -5.04 -22.14 -5.90
C LEU A 116 -4.81 -21.25 -7.13
N LEU A 117 -3.79 -21.56 -7.91
CA LEU A 117 -3.47 -20.83 -9.13
C LEU A 117 -4.24 -21.43 -10.31
N ILE A 118 -4.98 -20.58 -11.02
CA ILE A 118 -5.70 -20.95 -12.24
C ILE A 118 -5.07 -20.17 -13.38
N ASP A 119 -4.38 -20.88 -14.27
CA ASP A 119 -3.78 -20.33 -15.49
C ASP A 119 -4.56 -20.86 -16.69
N ARG A 120 -5.05 -19.96 -17.55
CA ARG A 120 -5.88 -20.28 -18.72
C ARG A 120 -5.34 -19.65 -19.98
#